data_AF-U2KZV6-F1
#
_entry.id   AF-U2KZV6-F1
#
_cell.length_a   1.000
_cell.length_b   1.000
_cell.length_c   1.000
_cell.angle_alpha   90.00
_cell.angle_beta   90.00
_cell.angle_gamma   90.00
#
_symmetry.space_group_name_H-M   'P 1'
#
loop_
_entity.id
_entity.type
_entity.pdbx_description
1 polymer ?
#
loop_
_entity_poly.entity_id
_entity_poly.type
_entity_poly.pdbx_seq_one_letter_code
_entity_poly.pdbx_strand_id
1 'polypeptide(L)'
;MSLNAVRFCREGRQALVQNIKERLLKPSKEHVKLHYYLIPQNRDILTERIDSSLFYFLFPFILGIIFIAIERSKVLNNSMNQNKWRDVFIASVVSLGILILGANTFPIFMCLYLSPQIVVGYRHGMLNGGLSLLLTLGALAAYLGFENIILIAIFGIVGFCCLLEGVRKQKKPHETILMTTVLFAFILAGYFYILQASTSTDIFATSAADLEKLIEIYTTQLKQRLTSEQVAELKKMFEFGINYVKVALPGILGAISFFAAFLNYMVSTYVLRKMGIGRLETSRFKEFSLPKNFGIGILLTVLLTYMIGLFGFSYRDEVLLNLLVIYSFLLGIQGLAMQDYFLAKRRGMFTRIVFPIFMLIFFRAFILYSILGLTDILFDFRLRSKNRGTGGSL
;
A
#
# COMPACT_ATOMS: atom_id res chain seq x y z
N MET A 1 23.83 61.97 25.49
CA MET A 1 22.57 61.23 25.23
C MET A 1 22.92 59.77 24.93
N SER A 2 23.64 59.17 25.88
CA SER A 2 24.38 57.91 25.80
C SER A 2 24.38 57.33 27.22
N LEU A 3 24.63 56.02 27.35
CA LEU A 3 24.56 55.18 28.56
C LEU A 3 23.16 54.79 29.08
N ASN A 4 22.16 55.66 29.16
CA ASN A 4 20.88 55.30 29.79
C ASN A 4 20.03 54.28 28.98
N ALA A 5 20.04 54.36 27.64
CA ALA A 5 19.29 53.44 26.80
C ALA A 5 19.87 52.01 26.78
N VAL A 6 21.20 51.89 26.89
CA VAL A 6 21.88 50.58 26.93
C VAL A 6 21.71 49.92 28.30
N ARG A 7 21.65 50.70 29.39
CA ARG A 7 21.34 50.20 30.74
C ARG A 7 19.91 49.66 30.82
N PHE A 8 18.95 50.38 30.27
CA PHE A 8 17.54 49.97 30.23
C PHE A 8 17.32 48.65 29.47
N CYS A 9 17.99 48.46 28.33
CA CYS A 9 17.92 47.19 27.58
C CYS A 9 18.56 46.01 28.34
N ARG A 10 19.60 46.26 29.15
CA ARG A 10 20.30 45.20 29.91
C ARG A 10 19.52 44.78 31.14
N GLU A 11 18.92 45.74 31.85
CA GLU A 11 18.05 45.51 33.02
C GLU A 11 16.75 44.82 32.62
N GLY A 12 16.12 45.24 31.50
CA GLY A 12 14.93 44.58 30.96
C GLY A 12 15.18 43.12 30.55
N ARG A 13 16.37 42.82 30.00
CA ARG A 13 16.73 41.44 29.62
C ARG A 13 17.04 40.57 30.83
N GLN A 14 17.65 41.10 31.89
CA GLN A 14 17.89 40.36 33.13
C GLN A 14 16.59 40.12 33.92
N ALA A 15 15.68 41.10 33.95
CA ALA A 15 14.35 40.93 34.53
C ALA A 15 13.54 39.86 33.78
N LEU A 16 13.60 39.82 32.44
CA LEU A 16 12.93 38.80 31.63
C LEU A 16 13.49 37.39 31.88
N VAL A 17 14.82 37.26 31.99
CA VAL A 17 15.48 35.97 32.26
C VAL A 17 15.19 35.48 33.68
N GLN A 18 15.09 36.37 34.67
CA GLN A 18 14.68 35.98 36.02
C GLN A 18 13.19 35.58 36.08
N ASN A 19 12.30 36.31 35.40
CA ASN A 19 10.87 35.97 35.35
C ASN A 19 10.63 34.61 34.67
N ILE A 20 11.44 34.26 33.67
CA ILE A 20 11.41 32.94 33.02
C ILE A 20 11.99 31.86 33.93
N LYS A 21 13.08 32.13 34.67
CA LYS A 21 13.64 31.19 35.66
C LYS A 21 12.69 30.92 36.83
N GLU A 22 12.03 31.95 37.36
CA GLU A 22 11.05 31.81 38.45
C GLU A 22 9.78 31.08 38.02
N ARG A 23 9.35 31.21 36.76
CA ARG A 23 8.22 30.46 36.20
C ARG A 23 8.54 28.99 35.88
N LEU A 24 9.79 28.66 35.57
CA LEU A 24 10.21 27.29 35.28
C LEU A 24 10.61 26.48 36.52
N LEU A 25 10.88 27.13 37.66
CA LEU A 25 11.36 26.47 38.90
C LEU A 25 10.32 26.36 40.03
N LYS A 26 9.06 26.75 39.82
CA LYS A 26 7.96 26.46 40.77
C LYS A 26 7.10 25.29 40.29
N PRO A 27 7.15 24.11 40.94
CA PRO A 27 6.23 23.02 40.64
C PRO A 27 4.87 23.36 41.23
N SER A 28 4.01 24.00 40.43
CA SER A 28 2.60 24.17 40.74
C SER A 28 1.92 22.81 40.70
N LYS A 29 1.81 22.17 41.88
CA LYS A 29 0.95 21.02 42.15
C LYS A 29 -0.53 21.45 42.13
N GLU A 30 -1.02 22.01 41.02
CA GLU A 30 -2.46 22.33 40.90
C GLU A 30 -2.99 22.46 39.47
N HIS A 31 -2.20 22.13 38.43
CA HIS A 31 -2.67 22.17 37.03
C HIS A 31 -2.72 20.79 36.34
N VAL A 32 -2.66 19.69 37.12
CA VAL A 32 -2.78 18.31 36.61
C VAL A 32 -4.17 17.70 36.90
N LYS A 33 -5.11 18.45 37.48
CA LYS A 33 -6.43 17.93 37.89
C LYS A 33 -7.64 18.31 37.03
N LEU A 34 -7.47 18.96 35.87
CA LEU A 34 -8.61 19.35 35.02
C LEU A 34 -8.65 18.75 33.59
N HIS A 35 -7.80 17.77 33.27
CA HIS A 35 -7.85 17.06 31.98
C HIS A 35 -8.15 15.56 32.07
N TYR A 36 -8.76 15.11 33.18
CA TYR A 36 -9.10 13.70 33.42
C TYR A 36 -10.60 13.41 33.55
N TYR A 37 -11.46 14.31 33.10
CA TYR A 37 -12.88 14.02 32.89
C TYR A 37 -13.23 14.40 31.46
N LEU A 38 -13.21 13.41 30.55
CA LEU A 38 -13.92 13.32 29.26
C LEU A 38 -13.33 12.16 28.41
N ILE A 39 -13.03 11.03 29.05
CA ILE A 39 -12.90 9.74 28.36
C ILE A 39 -14.14 8.95 28.80
N PRO A 40 -15.05 8.55 27.90
CA PRO A 40 -16.06 7.57 28.27
C PRO A 40 -15.31 6.29 28.66
N GLN A 41 -15.39 5.95 29.94
CA GLN A 41 -15.16 4.59 30.43
C GLN A 41 -16.15 3.68 29.70
N ASN A 42 -15.69 3.07 28.62
CA ASN A 42 -16.31 1.89 28.06
C ASN A 42 -15.18 0.95 27.62
N ARG A 43 -14.46 0.45 28.64
CA ARG A 43 -13.31 -0.46 28.48
C ARG A 43 -13.66 -1.93 28.70
N ASP A 44 -14.93 -2.30 28.80
CA ASP A 44 -15.32 -3.64 29.25
C ASP A 44 -16.26 -4.43 28.30
N ILE A 45 -16.40 -4.07 27.01
CA ILE A 45 -17.25 -4.86 26.08
C ILE A 45 -16.58 -5.19 24.72
N LEU A 46 -15.32 -4.82 24.48
CA LEU A 46 -14.65 -5.08 23.18
C LEU A 46 -13.55 -6.17 23.20
N THR A 47 -13.42 -6.89 24.31
CA THR A 47 -12.47 -8.01 24.48
C THR A 47 -13.13 -9.38 24.41
N GLU A 48 -14.05 -9.59 23.47
CA GLU A 48 -14.58 -10.93 23.21
C GLU A 48 -14.55 -11.28 21.72
N ARG A 49 -13.75 -12.32 21.42
CA ARG A 49 -13.74 -13.17 20.22
C ARG A 49 -13.50 -12.52 18.86
N ILE A 50 -12.24 -12.25 18.57
CA ILE A 50 -11.69 -12.69 17.28
C ILE A 50 -11.17 -14.11 17.53
N ASP A 51 -11.98 -15.11 17.17
CA ASP A 51 -11.67 -16.51 17.40
C ASP A 51 -10.31 -16.90 16.80
N SER A 52 -9.51 -17.56 17.64
CA SER A 52 -8.27 -18.26 17.35
C SER A 52 -8.38 -19.25 16.18
N SER A 53 -9.60 -19.55 15.72
CA SER A 53 -9.92 -20.51 14.66
C SER A 53 -9.24 -20.19 13.33
N LEU A 54 -9.03 -18.92 13.01
CA LEU A 54 -8.39 -18.54 11.75
C LEU A 54 -6.88 -18.77 11.73
N PHE A 55 -6.25 -18.48 12.86
CA PHE A 55 -4.87 -18.83 13.09
C PHE A 55 -4.73 -20.35 12.94
N TYR A 56 -5.57 -21.15 13.61
CA TYR A 56 -5.52 -22.62 13.49
C TYR A 56 -5.82 -23.15 12.08
N PHE A 57 -6.64 -22.46 11.28
CA PHE A 57 -6.96 -22.88 9.90
C PHE A 57 -5.81 -22.62 8.91
N LEU A 58 -5.16 -21.45 9.00
CA LEU A 58 -4.08 -21.06 8.07
C LEU A 58 -2.68 -21.52 8.52
N PHE A 59 -2.49 -21.74 9.82
CA PHE A 59 -1.22 -22.17 10.42
C PHE A 59 -0.60 -23.44 9.80
N PRO A 60 -1.34 -24.55 9.55
CA PRO A 60 -0.74 -25.75 8.96
C PRO A 60 -0.29 -25.57 7.51
N PHE A 61 -0.98 -24.74 6.70
CA PHE A 61 -0.55 -24.41 5.34
C PHE A 61 0.71 -23.55 5.34
N ILE A 62 0.78 -22.57 6.25
CA ILE A 62 1.95 -21.72 6.44
C ILE A 62 3.15 -22.55 6.89
N LEU A 63 2.97 -23.49 7.84
CA LEU A 63 4.02 -24.40 8.29
C LEU A 63 4.48 -25.37 7.19
N GLY A 64 3.58 -25.88 6.35
CA GLY A 64 3.94 -26.73 5.22
C GLY A 64 4.82 -26.03 4.19
N ILE A 65 4.49 -24.78 3.85
CA ILE A 65 5.30 -23.95 2.95
C ILE A 65 6.67 -23.66 3.59
N ILE A 66 6.70 -23.35 4.89
CA ILE A 66 7.93 -23.12 5.65
C ILE A 66 8.79 -24.39 5.73
N PHE A 67 8.20 -25.58 5.92
CA PHE A 67 8.92 -26.84 6.04
C PHE A 67 9.54 -27.27 4.70
N ILE A 68 8.77 -27.20 3.61
CA ILE A 68 9.26 -27.45 2.25
C ILE A 68 10.39 -26.46 1.89
N ALA A 69 10.24 -25.21 2.37
CA ALA A 69 11.25 -24.18 2.22
C ALA A 69 12.55 -24.48 3.00
N ILE A 70 12.44 -24.99 4.22
CA ILE A 70 13.56 -25.39 5.08
C ILE A 70 14.31 -26.58 4.45
N GLU A 71 13.60 -27.61 4.01
CA GLU A 71 14.19 -28.83 3.48
C GLU A 71 14.96 -28.58 2.17
N ARG A 72 14.40 -27.74 1.28
CA ARG A 72 15.10 -27.30 0.06
C ARG A 72 16.25 -26.32 0.32
N SER A 73 16.28 -25.61 1.45
CA SER A 73 17.33 -24.64 1.76
C SER A 73 18.65 -25.27 2.19
N LYS A 74 18.60 -26.46 2.84
CA LYS A 74 19.80 -27.20 3.26
C LYS A 74 20.67 -27.65 2.08
N VAL A 75 20.06 -27.87 0.92
CA VAL A 75 20.73 -28.34 -0.30
C VAL A 75 21.54 -27.24 -1.01
N LEU A 76 21.31 -25.95 -0.72
CA LEU A 76 21.88 -24.82 -1.48
C LEU A 76 22.94 -24.00 -0.72
N ASN A 77 23.27 -24.35 0.53
CA ASN A 77 23.97 -23.46 1.46
C ASN A 77 25.46 -23.81 1.65
N ASN A 78 26.26 -23.83 0.57
CA ASN A 78 27.70 -24.14 0.71
C ASN A 78 28.68 -23.13 0.07
N SER A 79 28.29 -21.89 -0.22
CA SER A 79 29.29 -20.83 -0.44
C SER A 79 28.74 -19.43 -0.17
N MET A 80 29.60 -18.59 0.41
CA MET A 80 29.44 -17.14 0.70
C MET A 80 29.03 -16.77 2.14
N ASN A 81 29.92 -17.05 3.09
CA ASN A 81 29.73 -16.77 4.52
C ASN A 81 30.61 -15.62 5.04
N GLN A 82 30.43 -14.40 4.54
CA GLN A 82 30.85 -13.19 5.27
C GLN A 82 29.78 -12.09 5.13
N ASN A 83 29.19 -11.69 6.27
CA ASN A 83 28.19 -10.62 6.50
C ASN A 83 26.68 -10.92 6.28
N LYS A 84 26.23 -12.18 6.35
CA LYS A 84 24.79 -12.53 6.26
C LYS A 84 23.90 -11.83 7.31
N TRP A 85 24.35 -11.75 8.56
CA TRP A 85 23.58 -11.18 9.67
C TRP A 85 23.39 -9.67 9.54
N ARG A 86 24.39 -8.96 9.00
CA ARG A 86 24.29 -7.53 8.71
C ARG A 86 23.19 -7.27 7.69
N ASP A 87 23.14 -8.05 6.62
CA ASP A 87 22.16 -7.86 5.55
C ASP A 87 20.73 -8.19 6.04
N VAL A 88 20.57 -9.23 6.87
CA VAL A 88 19.30 -9.56 7.55
C VAL A 88 18.81 -8.40 8.43
N PHE A 89 19.71 -7.82 9.25
CA PHE A 89 19.37 -6.71 10.12
C PHE A 89 18.97 -5.46 9.33
N ILE A 90 19.77 -5.07 8.31
CA ILE A 90 19.48 -3.92 7.45
C ILE A 90 18.12 -4.09 6.75
N ALA A 91 17.85 -5.26 6.17
CA ALA A 91 16.58 -5.52 5.51
C ALA A 91 15.39 -5.39 6.47
N SER A 92 15.55 -5.86 7.72
CA SER A 92 14.51 -5.78 8.74
C SER A 92 14.21 -4.33 9.13
N VAL A 93 15.26 -3.53 9.41
CA VAL A 93 15.13 -2.11 9.78
C VAL A 93 14.54 -1.28 8.64
N VAL A 94 15.00 -1.48 7.41
CA VAL A 94 14.47 -0.78 6.23
C VAL A 94 12.99 -1.09 6.04
N SER A 95 12.60 -2.37 6.15
CA SER A 95 11.21 -2.78 5.97
C SER A 95 10.29 -2.27 7.08
N LEU A 96 10.77 -2.25 8.32
CA LEU A 96 10.06 -1.63 9.44
C LEU A 96 9.85 -0.14 9.18
N GLY A 97 10.88 0.58 8.70
CA GLY A 97 10.77 1.97 8.31
C GLY A 97 9.73 2.19 7.20
N ILE A 98 9.72 1.33 6.17
CA ILE A 98 8.71 1.37 5.10
C ILE A 98 7.29 1.19 5.66
N LEU A 99 7.10 0.24 6.59
CA LEU A 99 5.80 -0.02 7.21
C LEU A 99 5.33 1.14 8.08
N ILE A 100 6.22 1.72 8.90
CA ILE A 100 5.90 2.87 9.76
C ILE A 100 5.58 4.10 8.89
N LEU A 101 6.37 4.39 7.86
CA LEU A 101 6.09 5.48 6.92
C LEU A 101 4.77 5.25 6.17
N GLY A 102 4.51 3.99 5.80
CA GLY A 102 3.26 3.57 5.18
C GLY A 102 2.05 3.82 6.08
N ALA A 103 2.15 3.47 7.36
CA ALA A 103 1.08 3.63 8.35
C ALA A 103 0.73 5.09 8.64
N ASN A 104 1.74 5.97 8.65
CA ASN A 104 1.55 7.34 9.12
C ASN A 104 1.43 8.38 8.01
N THR A 105 1.98 8.13 6.81
CA THR A 105 2.08 9.15 5.76
C THR A 105 1.35 8.75 4.48
N PHE A 106 1.77 7.66 3.83
CA PHE A 106 1.20 7.21 2.56
C PHE A 106 1.08 5.68 2.53
N PRO A 107 -0.14 5.11 2.62
CA PRO A 107 -0.37 3.67 2.68
C PRO A 107 0.28 2.87 1.55
N ILE A 108 0.49 3.51 0.39
CA ILE A 108 1.12 2.89 -0.78
C ILE A 108 2.54 2.36 -0.51
N PHE A 109 3.28 2.95 0.44
CA PHE A 109 4.60 2.45 0.81
C PHE A 109 4.54 1.11 1.53
N MET A 110 3.43 0.80 2.24
CA MET A 110 3.29 -0.51 2.88
C MET A 110 3.42 -1.65 1.87
N CYS A 111 2.98 -1.45 0.63
CA CYS A 111 3.10 -2.47 -0.41
C CYS A 111 4.55 -2.88 -0.72
N LEU A 112 5.58 -2.12 -0.32
CA LEU A 112 6.99 -2.38 -0.64
C LEU A 112 7.78 -3.12 0.43
N TYR A 113 7.17 -3.40 1.59
CA TYR A 113 7.88 -3.90 2.75
C TYR A 113 8.51 -5.28 2.56
N LEU A 114 8.09 -6.07 1.56
CA LEU A 114 8.65 -7.41 1.27
C LEU A 114 9.90 -7.36 0.40
N SER A 115 10.14 -6.24 -0.28
CA SER A 115 11.23 -6.14 -1.24
C SER A 115 12.62 -6.35 -0.62
N PRO A 116 12.96 -5.83 0.58
CA PRO A 116 14.27 -6.08 1.18
C PRO A 116 14.49 -7.54 1.57
N GLN A 117 13.44 -8.24 2.03
CA GLN A 117 13.49 -9.65 2.44
C GLN A 117 13.71 -10.55 1.23
N ILE A 118 13.08 -10.25 0.09
CA ILE A 118 13.30 -10.99 -1.16
C ILE A 118 14.77 -10.87 -1.60
N VAL A 119 15.37 -9.67 -1.49
CA VAL A 119 16.79 -9.45 -1.82
C VAL A 119 17.71 -10.30 -0.93
N VAL A 120 17.50 -10.28 0.40
CA VAL A 120 18.28 -11.09 1.35
C VAL A 120 18.04 -12.58 1.12
N GLY A 121 16.80 -12.98 0.88
CA GLY A 121 16.40 -14.36 0.61
C GLY A 121 17.02 -14.92 -0.66
N TYR A 122 17.22 -14.08 -1.68
CA TYR A 122 17.90 -14.46 -2.91
C TYR A 122 19.40 -14.65 -2.68
N ARG A 123 20.04 -13.72 -1.96
CA ARG A 123 21.49 -13.71 -1.73
C ARG A 123 21.97 -14.79 -0.76
N HIS A 124 21.28 -14.93 0.36
CA HIS A 124 21.72 -15.75 1.49
C HIS A 124 20.78 -16.96 1.71
N GLY A 125 19.86 -17.21 0.80
CA GLY A 125 18.89 -18.30 0.89
C GLY A 125 17.63 -17.93 1.68
N MET A 126 16.60 -18.75 1.51
CA MET A 126 15.24 -18.48 2.00
C MET A 126 15.13 -18.34 3.51
N LEU A 127 15.95 -19.08 4.28
CA LEU A 127 16.00 -18.97 5.73
C LEU A 127 16.35 -17.56 6.19
N ASN A 128 17.38 -16.94 5.59
CA ASN A 128 17.83 -15.61 6.00
C ASN A 128 16.82 -14.52 5.61
N GLY A 129 16.18 -14.65 4.44
CA GLY A 129 15.07 -13.76 4.08
C GLY A 129 13.87 -13.93 5.03
N GLY A 130 13.52 -15.16 5.38
CA GLY A 130 12.47 -15.46 6.35
C GLY A 130 12.77 -14.93 7.75
N LEU A 131 14.02 -15.06 8.22
CA LEU A 131 14.47 -14.47 9.49
C LEU A 131 14.34 -12.94 9.48
N SER A 132 14.71 -12.27 8.38
CA SER A 132 14.52 -10.82 8.29
C SER A 132 13.04 -10.41 8.30
N LEU A 133 12.16 -11.22 7.71
CA LEU A 133 10.71 -11.00 7.78
C LEU A 133 10.21 -11.15 9.23
N LEU A 134 10.59 -12.23 9.91
CA LEU A 134 10.19 -12.48 11.30
C LEU A 134 10.67 -11.39 12.26
N LEU A 135 11.90 -10.88 12.09
CA LEU A 135 12.41 -9.75 12.86
C LEU A 135 11.59 -8.48 12.62
N THR A 136 11.23 -8.21 11.36
CA THR A 136 10.38 -7.07 11.00
C THR A 136 8.99 -7.19 11.65
N LEU A 137 8.37 -8.36 11.54
CA LEU A 137 7.04 -8.63 12.09
C LEU A 137 7.05 -8.58 13.62
N GLY A 138 8.06 -9.15 14.28
CA GLY A 138 8.20 -9.12 15.73
C GLY A 138 8.39 -7.69 16.27
N ALA A 139 9.21 -6.88 15.60
CA ALA A 139 9.35 -5.47 15.94
C ALA A 139 8.06 -4.67 15.73
N LEU A 140 7.32 -4.96 14.66
CA LEU A 140 6.02 -4.33 14.41
C LEU A 140 4.97 -4.76 15.45
N ALA A 141 4.96 -6.04 15.85
CA ALA A 141 4.07 -6.55 16.90
C ALA A 141 4.36 -5.88 18.25
N ALA A 142 5.63 -5.65 18.57
CA ALA A 142 6.01 -4.93 19.78
C ALA A 142 5.56 -3.46 19.77
N TYR A 143 5.44 -2.85 18.58
CA TYR A 143 4.98 -1.47 18.43
C TYR A 143 3.45 -1.33 18.40
N LEU A 144 2.75 -2.19 17.68
CA LEU A 144 1.30 -2.08 17.42
C LEU A 144 0.44 -3.06 18.20
N GLY A 145 1.00 -4.13 18.79
CA GLY A 145 0.24 -5.28 19.28
C GLY A 145 0.13 -6.41 18.24
N PHE A 146 -0.08 -7.65 18.71
CA PHE A 146 -0.09 -8.84 17.85
C PHE A 146 -1.32 -8.90 16.95
N GLU A 147 -2.48 -8.49 17.48
CA GLU A 147 -3.77 -8.44 16.81
C GLU A 147 -3.73 -7.57 15.54
N ASN A 148 -2.96 -6.48 15.58
CA ASN A 148 -2.89 -5.50 14.49
C ASN A 148 -1.97 -5.91 13.34
N ILE A 149 -1.15 -6.96 13.52
CA ILE A 149 -0.17 -7.39 12.51
C ILE A 149 -0.56 -8.69 11.80
N ILE A 150 -1.68 -9.33 12.16
CA ILE A 150 -2.06 -10.66 11.64
C ILE A 150 -2.13 -10.66 10.11
N LEU A 151 -2.82 -9.67 9.53
CA LEU A 151 -2.94 -9.55 8.07
C LEU A 151 -1.57 -9.36 7.41
N ILE A 152 -0.76 -8.45 7.95
CA ILE A 152 0.59 -8.16 7.43
C ILE A 152 1.52 -9.38 7.55
N ALA A 153 1.35 -10.18 8.61
CA ALA A 153 2.12 -11.39 8.83
C ALA A 153 1.76 -12.47 7.80
N ILE A 154 0.47 -12.78 7.61
CA ILE A 154 0.01 -13.79 6.65
C ILE A 154 0.38 -13.37 5.22
N PHE A 155 0.05 -12.12 4.87
CA PHE A 155 0.41 -11.54 3.57
C PHE A 155 1.92 -11.58 3.34
N GLY A 156 2.70 -11.28 4.39
CA GLY A 156 4.14 -11.23 4.32
C GLY A 156 4.79 -12.59 4.11
N ILE A 157 4.36 -13.59 4.88
CA ILE A 157 4.92 -14.93 4.81
C ILE A 157 4.62 -15.57 3.45
N VAL A 158 3.35 -15.55 3.02
CA VAL A 158 2.94 -16.15 1.75
C VAL A 158 3.54 -15.39 0.56
N GLY A 159 3.51 -14.06 0.61
CA GLY A 159 4.09 -13.19 -0.41
C GLY A 159 5.58 -13.38 -0.58
N PHE A 160 6.32 -13.42 0.53
CA PHE A 160 7.75 -13.68 0.54
C PHE A 160 8.09 -15.01 -0.13
N CYS A 161 7.43 -16.10 0.27
CA CYS A 161 7.69 -17.43 -0.29
C CYS A 161 7.45 -17.46 -1.81
N CYS A 162 6.28 -16.97 -2.26
CA CYS A 162 5.91 -16.99 -3.68
C CYS A 162 6.85 -16.13 -4.53
N LEU A 163 7.10 -14.88 -4.12
CA LEU A 163 7.94 -13.95 -4.87
C LEU A 163 9.40 -14.41 -4.90
N LEU A 164 9.93 -14.87 -3.76
CA LEU A 164 11.31 -15.36 -3.70
C LEU A 164 11.50 -16.58 -4.59
N GLU A 165 10.58 -17.54 -4.55
CA GLU A 165 10.66 -18.73 -5.39
C GLU A 165 10.59 -18.39 -6.89
N GLY A 166 9.70 -17.48 -7.28
CA GLY A 166 9.60 -17.00 -8.66
C GLY A 166 10.89 -16.35 -9.16
N VAL A 167 11.50 -15.49 -8.33
CA VAL A 167 12.77 -14.82 -8.66
C VAL A 167 13.94 -15.81 -8.68
N ARG A 168 14.04 -16.75 -7.72
CA ARG A 168 15.12 -17.75 -7.67
C ARG A 168 15.08 -18.72 -8.84
N LYS A 169 13.88 -19.15 -9.25
CA LYS A 169 13.67 -20.06 -10.38
C LYS A 169 13.73 -19.36 -11.74
N GLN A 170 13.95 -18.03 -11.77
CA GLN A 170 13.94 -17.23 -13.00
C GLN A 170 12.69 -17.48 -13.85
N LYS A 171 11.54 -17.65 -13.18
CA LYS A 171 10.25 -17.75 -13.88
C LYS A 171 9.98 -16.45 -14.63
N LYS A 172 9.14 -16.51 -15.66
CA LYS A 172 8.77 -15.31 -16.40
C LYS A 172 8.15 -14.28 -15.44
N PRO A 173 8.47 -12.98 -15.56
CA PRO A 173 7.98 -11.95 -14.63
C PRO A 173 6.46 -11.96 -14.45
N HIS A 174 5.72 -12.10 -15.56
CA HIS A 174 4.25 -12.10 -15.52
C HIS A 174 3.66 -13.31 -14.78
N GLU A 175 4.29 -14.49 -14.87
CA GLU A 175 3.84 -15.69 -14.14
C GLU A 175 4.00 -15.51 -12.64
N THR A 176 5.14 -14.96 -12.20
CA THR A 176 5.42 -14.71 -10.79
C THR A 176 4.45 -13.66 -10.23
N ILE A 177 4.29 -12.53 -10.92
CA ILE A 177 3.40 -11.45 -10.50
C ILE A 177 1.95 -11.94 -10.43
N LEU A 178 1.46 -12.68 -11.44
CA LEU A 178 0.08 -13.17 -11.47
C LEU A 178 -0.18 -14.18 -10.36
N MET A 179 0.72 -15.14 -10.13
CA MET A 179 0.57 -16.11 -9.04
C MET A 179 0.52 -15.42 -7.68
N THR A 180 1.43 -14.47 -7.41
CA THR A 180 1.41 -13.71 -6.16
C THR A 180 0.16 -12.84 -6.04
N THR A 181 -0.31 -12.23 -7.15
CA THR A 181 -1.55 -11.43 -7.17
C THR A 181 -2.75 -12.25 -6.74
N VAL A 182 -2.90 -13.47 -7.29
CA VAL A 182 -4.00 -14.37 -6.95
C VAL A 182 -3.95 -14.74 -5.46
N LEU A 183 -2.77 -15.10 -4.94
CA LEU A 183 -2.60 -15.42 -3.53
C LEU A 183 -2.94 -14.24 -2.61
N PHE A 184 -2.47 -13.04 -2.94
CA PHE A 184 -2.78 -11.82 -2.20
C PHE A 184 -4.28 -11.49 -2.22
N ALA A 185 -4.93 -11.65 -3.38
CA ALA A 185 -6.35 -11.40 -3.50
C ALA A 185 -7.16 -12.38 -2.63
N PHE A 186 -6.78 -13.66 -2.61
CA PHE A 186 -7.40 -14.66 -1.73
C PHE A 186 -7.18 -14.37 -0.25
N ILE A 187 -5.97 -13.97 0.16
CA ILE A 187 -5.68 -13.62 1.56
C ILE A 187 -6.52 -12.41 1.99
N LEU A 188 -6.58 -11.36 1.17
CA LEU A 188 -7.36 -10.16 1.47
C LEU A 188 -8.86 -10.47 1.51
N ALA A 189 -9.39 -11.15 0.49
CA ALA A 189 -10.81 -11.52 0.44
C ALA A 189 -11.21 -12.42 1.63
N GLY A 190 -10.36 -13.40 1.96
CA GLY A 190 -10.51 -14.23 3.15
C GLY A 190 -10.57 -13.37 4.40
N TYR A 191 -9.56 -12.52 4.63
CA TYR A 191 -9.50 -11.63 5.80
C TYR A 191 -10.76 -10.78 5.96
N PHE A 192 -11.25 -10.16 4.89
CA PHE A 192 -12.49 -9.38 4.93
C PHE A 192 -13.72 -10.23 5.27
N TYR A 193 -13.84 -11.43 4.70
CA TYR A 193 -14.92 -12.35 5.00
C TYR A 193 -14.94 -12.73 6.48
N ILE A 194 -13.77 -13.01 7.05
CA ILE A 194 -13.62 -13.42 8.45
C ILE A 194 -13.94 -12.26 9.39
N LEU A 195 -13.45 -11.06 9.07
CA LEU A 195 -13.72 -9.87 9.85
C LEU A 195 -15.23 -9.55 9.89
N GLN A 196 -15.92 -9.78 8.78
CA GLN A 196 -17.39 -9.64 8.71
C GLN A 196 -18.11 -10.75 9.47
N ALA A 197 -17.57 -11.97 9.52
CA ALA A 197 -18.15 -13.06 10.28
C ALA A 197 -17.91 -12.93 11.79
N SER A 198 -16.75 -12.38 12.21
CA SER A 198 -16.39 -12.21 13.63
C SER A 198 -17.11 -11.04 14.26
N THR A 199 -17.33 -9.98 13.48
CA THR A 199 -18.07 -8.80 13.94
C THR A 199 -19.52 -9.05 13.62
N SER A 200 -20.39 -9.25 14.61
CA SER A 200 -21.85 -9.49 14.42
C SER A 200 -22.60 -8.33 13.71
N THR A 201 -21.87 -7.33 13.25
CA THR A 201 -22.33 -6.12 12.56
C THR A 201 -21.71 -6.03 11.16
N ASP A 202 -22.51 -5.63 10.16
CA ASP A 202 -21.98 -5.32 8.83
C ASP A 202 -20.94 -4.19 8.91
N ILE A 203 -19.69 -4.47 8.53
CA ILE A 203 -18.57 -3.52 8.53
C ILE A 203 -18.94 -2.23 7.79
N PHE A 204 -19.71 -2.34 6.71
CA PHE A 204 -20.16 -1.19 5.93
C PHE A 204 -21.22 -0.37 6.68
N ALA A 205 -22.09 -1.02 7.47
CA ALA A 205 -23.07 -0.33 8.30
C ALA A 205 -22.38 0.39 9.47
N THR A 206 -21.39 -0.23 10.11
CA THR A 206 -20.57 0.43 11.15
C THR A 206 -19.83 1.62 10.57
N SER A 207 -19.24 1.48 9.38
CA SER A 207 -18.56 2.57 8.67
C SER A 207 -19.51 3.73 8.33
N ALA A 208 -20.75 3.42 7.92
CA ALA A 208 -21.78 4.42 7.67
C ALA A 208 -22.19 5.15 8.95
N ALA A 209 -22.41 4.42 10.05
CA ALA A 209 -22.74 5.02 11.34
C ALA A 209 -21.62 5.89 11.90
N ASP A 210 -20.36 5.50 11.74
CA ASP A 210 -19.22 6.30 12.17
C ASP A 210 -19.05 7.56 11.32
N LEU A 211 -19.35 7.46 10.02
CA LEU A 211 -19.42 8.63 9.15
C LEU A 211 -20.56 9.58 9.56
N GLU A 212 -21.74 9.07 9.91
CA GLU A 212 -22.82 9.90 10.42
C GLU A 212 -22.40 10.67 11.68
N LYS A 213 -21.72 10.01 12.62
CA LYS A 213 -21.13 10.66 13.80
C LYS A 213 -20.09 11.71 13.40
N LEU A 214 -19.24 11.44 12.41
CA LEU A 214 -18.27 12.42 11.92
C LEU A 214 -18.99 13.65 11.34
N ILE A 215 -20.01 13.46 10.51
CA ILE A 215 -20.82 14.56 9.94
C ILE A 215 -21.54 15.32 11.05
N GLU A 216 -22.05 14.65 12.07
CA GLU A 216 -22.66 15.27 13.25
C GLU A 216 -21.63 16.11 14.04
N ILE A 217 -20.43 15.59 14.25
CA ILE A 217 -19.33 16.32 14.88
C ILE A 217 -18.96 17.53 14.02
N TYR A 218 -18.81 17.38 12.71
CA TYR A 218 -18.49 18.49 11.81
C TYR A 218 -19.59 19.54 11.78
N THR A 219 -20.87 19.16 11.77
CA THR A 219 -22.00 20.10 11.79
C THR A 219 -22.18 20.78 13.14
N THR A 220 -21.88 20.09 14.23
CA THR A 220 -21.94 20.61 15.61
C THR A 220 -20.71 21.46 15.97
N GLN A 221 -19.54 21.22 15.35
CA GLN A 221 -18.33 22.03 15.51
C GLN A 221 -18.29 23.21 14.53
N LEU A 222 -18.87 23.05 13.32
CA LEU A 222 -19.01 24.11 12.31
C LEU A 222 -20.38 24.80 12.37
N LYS A 223 -20.97 24.92 13.58
CA LYS A 223 -22.21 25.69 13.78
C LYS A 223 -22.11 26.99 12.98
N GLN A 224 -22.93 27.12 11.94
CA GLN A 224 -23.08 28.29 11.04
C GLN A 224 -22.30 28.35 9.72
N ARG A 225 -21.52 27.34 9.27
CA ARG A 225 -20.83 27.43 7.95
C ARG A 225 -21.41 26.58 6.82
N LEU A 226 -22.16 25.52 7.14
CA LEU A 226 -22.79 24.66 6.14
C LEU A 226 -24.31 24.79 6.22
N THR A 227 -24.97 24.96 5.08
CA THR A 227 -26.43 24.92 5.01
C THR A 227 -26.93 23.48 5.20
N SER A 228 -28.17 23.32 5.65
CA SER A 228 -28.81 21.99 5.78
C SER A 228 -28.77 21.20 4.47
N GLU A 229 -28.86 21.90 3.34
CA GLU A 229 -28.75 21.33 1.99
C GLU A 229 -27.34 20.79 1.70
N GLN A 230 -26.29 21.55 2.02
CA GLN A 230 -24.89 21.10 1.85
C GLN A 230 -24.57 19.87 2.70
N VAL A 231 -25.13 19.78 3.91
CA VAL A 231 -24.99 18.60 4.76
C VAL A 231 -25.69 17.38 4.16
N ALA A 232 -26.89 17.57 3.61
CA ALA A 232 -27.63 16.49 2.96
C ALA A 232 -26.92 15.99 1.69
N GLU A 233 -26.36 16.90 0.89
CA GLU A 233 -25.56 16.54 -0.29
C GLU A 233 -24.30 15.77 0.11
N LEU A 234 -23.59 16.23 1.15
CA LEU A 234 -22.42 15.55 1.68
C LEU A 234 -22.73 14.12 2.13
N LYS A 235 -23.84 13.92 2.87
CA LYS A 235 -24.31 12.58 3.27
C LYS A 235 -24.54 11.68 2.06
N LYS A 236 -25.26 12.16 1.05
CA LYS A 236 -25.52 11.40 -0.19
C LYS A 236 -24.22 11.00 -0.91
N MET A 237 -23.25 11.90 -0.99
CA MET A 237 -21.96 11.60 -1.62
C MET A 237 -21.21 10.49 -0.88
N PHE A 238 -21.24 10.49 0.44
CA PHE A 238 -20.60 9.44 1.22
C PHE A 238 -21.35 8.11 1.19
N GLU A 239 -22.68 8.12 1.30
CA GLU A 239 -23.50 6.91 1.13
C GLU A 239 -23.23 6.25 -0.22
N PHE A 240 -23.18 7.05 -1.29
CA PHE A 240 -22.77 6.58 -2.61
C PHE A 240 -21.35 5.99 -2.58
N GLY A 241 -20.40 6.65 -1.92
CA GLY A 241 -19.03 6.16 -1.78
C GLY A 241 -18.93 4.82 -1.03
N ILE A 242 -19.66 4.66 0.07
CA ILE A 242 -19.69 3.40 0.84
C ILE A 242 -20.31 2.29 0.01
N ASN A 243 -21.46 2.54 -0.64
CA ASN A 243 -22.10 1.57 -1.51
C ASN A 243 -21.22 1.19 -2.71
N TYR A 244 -20.54 2.17 -3.31
CA TYR A 244 -19.58 1.93 -4.37
C TYR A 244 -18.44 1.02 -3.89
N VAL A 245 -17.81 1.33 -2.75
CA VAL A 245 -16.72 0.50 -2.19
C VAL A 245 -17.24 -0.89 -1.84
N LYS A 246 -18.44 -1.01 -1.28
CA LYS A 246 -19.07 -2.30 -0.94
C LYS A 246 -19.22 -3.20 -2.16
N VAL A 247 -19.72 -2.66 -3.26
CA VAL A 247 -19.90 -3.40 -4.52
C VAL A 247 -18.56 -3.64 -5.23
N ALA A 248 -17.66 -2.65 -5.21
CA ALA A 248 -16.37 -2.67 -5.88
C ALA A 248 -15.26 -3.41 -5.12
N LEU A 249 -15.54 -3.86 -3.89
CA LEU A 249 -14.52 -4.37 -2.98
C LEU A 249 -13.67 -5.48 -3.64
N PRO A 250 -14.26 -6.54 -4.27
CA PRO A 250 -13.46 -7.58 -4.91
C PRO A 250 -12.46 -7.06 -5.95
N GLY A 251 -12.88 -6.11 -6.78
CA GLY A 251 -12.06 -5.49 -7.82
C GLY A 251 -10.97 -4.60 -7.22
N ILE A 252 -11.28 -3.85 -6.16
CA ILE A 252 -10.31 -3.06 -5.40
C ILE A 252 -9.25 -3.97 -4.78
N LEU A 253 -9.65 -5.07 -4.14
CA LEU A 253 -8.72 -6.04 -3.55
C LEU A 253 -7.83 -6.68 -4.62
N GLY A 254 -8.38 -7.03 -5.78
CA GLY A 254 -7.61 -7.54 -6.91
C GLY A 254 -6.59 -6.52 -7.42
N ALA A 255 -6.99 -5.27 -7.56
CA ALA A 255 -6.10 -4.17 -7.99
C ALA A 255 -4.94 -3.95 -7.01
N ILE A 256 -5.24 -3.83 -5.70
CA ILE A 256 -4.22 -3.67 -4.65
C ILE A 256 -3.28 -4.87 -4.61
N SER A 257 -3.81 -6.09 -4.74
CA SER A 257 -3.03 -7.32 -4.79
C SER A 257 -2.04 -7.33 -5.94
N PHE A 258 -2.52 -6.95 -7.14
CA PHE A 258 -1.67 -6.85 -8.33
C PHE A 258 -0.58 -5.82 -8.10
N PHE A 259 -0.94 -4.65 -7.58
CA PHE A 259 0.00 -3.57 -7.35
C PHE A 259 1.11 -3.96 -6.37
N ALA A 260 0.75 -4.57 -5.25
CA ALA A 260 1.69 -5.05 -4.25
C ALA A 260 2.63 -6.13 -4.82
N ALA A 261 2.10 -7.11 -5.56
CA ALA A 261 2.91 -8.13 -6.21
C ALA A 261 3.88 -7.52 -7.25
N PHE A 262 3.35 -6.65 -8.11
CA PHE A 262 4.10 -5.95 -9.15
C PHE A 262 5.24 -5.12 -8.56
N LEU A 263 4.95 -4.28 -7.57
CA LEU A 263 5.93 -3.41 -6.94
C LEU A 263 7.04 -4.20 -6.24
N ASN A 264 6.69 -5.22 -5.43
CA ASN A 264 7.70 -6.02 -4.76
C ASN A 264 8.59 -6.75 -5.75
N TYR A 265 8.03 -7.33 -6.82
CA TYR A 265 8.82 -7.98 -7.86
C TYR A 265 9.76 -6.99 -8.55
N MET A 266 9.24 -5.84 -9.01
CA MET A 266 10.01 -4.82 -9.72
C MET A 266 11.13 -4.23 -8.86
N VAL A 267 10.85 -3.86 -7.61
CA VAL A 267 11.85 -3.26 -6.71
C VAL A 267 12.91 -4.28 -6.32
N SER A 268 12.52 -5.50 -5.94
CA SER A 268 13.47 -6.54 -5.52
C SER A 268 14.45 -6.88 -6.64
N THR A 269 13.92 -7.09 -7.85
CA THR A 269 14.73 -7.47 -9.01
C THR A 269 15.58 -6.29 -9.53
N TYR A 270 15.08 -5.06 -9.44
CA TYR A 270 15.87 -3.85 -9.71
C TYR A 270 17.07 -3.71 -8.75
N VAL A 271 16.86 -3.93 -7.45
CA VAL A 271 17.92 -3.86 -6.43
C VAL A 271 18.95 -4.98 -6.65
N LEU A 272 18.51 -6.21 -6.87
CA LEU A 272 19.40 -7.34 -7.18
C LEU A 272 20.29 -7.06 -8.40
N ARG A 273 19.71 -6.52 -9.48
CA ARG A 273 20.47 -6.12 -10.67
C ARG A 273 21.48 -5.02 -10.37
N LYS A 274 21.10 -4.00 -9.59
CA LYS A 274 22.00 -2.89 -9.22
C LYS A 274 23.18 -3.40 -8.39
N MET A 275 22.99 -4.47 -7.62
CA MET A 275 24.05 -5.16 -6.89
C MET A 275 24.91 -6.08 -7.77
N GLY A 276 24.57 -6.26 -9.06
CA GLY A 276 25.25 -7.19 -9.96
C GLY A 276 24.93 -8.66 -9.69
N ILE A 277 23.82 -8.94 -9.00
CA ILE A 277 23.47 -10.28 -8.51
C ILE A 277 22.34 -10.85 -9.35
N GLY A 278 22.63 -11.95 -10.06
CA GLY A 278 21.68 -12.68 -10.90
C GLY A 278 21.51 -12.10 -12.30
N ARG A 279 21.26 -12.97 -13.29
CA ARG A 279 20.84 -12.59 -14.65
C ARG A 279 19.32 -12.45 -14.69
N LEU A 280 18.80 -11.41 -14.04
CA LEU A 280 17.36 -11.17 -13.96
C LEU A 280 16.90 -10.34 -15.17
N GLU A 281 16.14 -10.96 -16.07
CA GLU A 281 15.40 -10.26 -17.10
C GLU A 281 14.30 -9.42 -16.46
N THR A 282 14.59 -8.13 -16.26
CA THR A 282 13.64 -7.18 -15.69
C THR A 282 13.30 -6.15 -16.74
N SER A 283 12.05 -6.19 -17.20
CA SER A 283 11.47 -5.08 -17.95
C SER A 283 11.50 -3.83 -17.06
N ARG A 284 12.03 -2.72 -17.59
CA ARG A 284 12.01 -1.45 -16.85
C ARG A 284 10.55 -0.98 -16.73
N PHE A 285 10.20 -0.19 -15.71
CA PHE A 285 8.82 0.31 -15.57
C PHE A 285 8.30 1.01 -16.84
N LYS A 286 9.11 1.85 -17.51
CA LYS A 286 8.80 2.44 -18.83
C LYS A 286 8.50 1.45 -19.97
N GLU A 287 8.94 0.20 -19.83
CA GLU A 287 8.73 -0.89 -20.80
C GLU A 287 7.52 -1.76 -20.41
N PHE A 288 6.87 -1.51 -19.27
CA PHE A 288 5.63 -2.17 -18.91
C PHE A 288 4.57 -1.89 -19.98
N SER A 289 4.13 -2.93 -20.66
CA SER A 289 3.03 -2.86 -21.62
C SER A 289 2.05 -4.00 -21.37
N LEU A 290 0.77 -3.66 -21.30
CA LEU A 290 -0.29 -4.65 -21.43
C LEU A 290 -0.27 -5.28 -22.83
N PRO A 291 -0.76 -6.52 -22.98
CA PRO A 291 -0.87 -7.18 -24.28
C PRO A 291 -1.71 -6.35 -25.27
N LYS A 292 -1.38 -6.38 -26.56
CA LYS A 292 -2.12 -5.60 -27.57
C LYS A 292 -3.61 -5.95 -27.62
N ASN A 293 -3.95 -7.20 -27.35
CA ASN A 293 -5.33 -7.69 -27.33
C ASN A 293 -6.09 -7.31 -26.05
N PHE A 294 -5.47 -6.56 -25.12
CA PHE A 294 -6.11 -6.17 -23.86
C PHE A 294 -7.35 -5.30 -24.10
N GLY A 295 -7.31 -4.39 -25.07
CA GLY A 295 -8.48 -3.57 -25.45
C GLY A 295 -9.65 -4.42 -25.97
N ILE A 296 -9.35 -5.48 -26.74
CA ILE A 296 -10.35 -6.46 -27.20
C ILE A 296 -10.93 -7.21 -26.01
N GLY A 297 -10.11 -7.56 -25.01
CA GLY A 297 -10.56 -8.17 -23.77
C GLY A 297 -11.58 -7.32 -23.01
N ILE A 298 -11.36 -6.01 -22.90
CA ILE A 298 -12.32 -5.08 -22.29
C ILE A 298 -13.64 -5.08 -23.08
N LEU A 299 -13.57 -4.96 -24.40
CA LEU A 299 -14.76 -4.94 -25.26
C LEU A 299 -15.55 -6.25 -25.12
N LEU A 300 -14.86 -7.39 -25.16
CA LEU A 300 -15.47 -8.70 -25.01
C LEU A 300 -16.14 -8.85 -23.64
N THR A 301 -15.51 -8.39 -22.56
CA THR A 301 -16.10 -8.40 -21.22
C THR A 301 -17.40 -7.59 -21.19
N VAL A 302 -17.42 -6.37 -21.75
CA VAL A 302 -18.65 -5.55 -21.80
C VAL A 302 -19.74 -6.24 -22.59
N LEU A 303 -19.42 -6.82 -23.74
CA LEU A 303 -20.37 -7.57 -24.58
C LEU A 303 -20.90 -8.81 -23.86
N LEU A 304 -20.04 -9.61 -23.24
CA LEU A 304 -20.43 -10.81 -22.50
C LEU A 304 -21.31 -10.45 -21.31
N THR A 305 -20.95 -9.44 -20.53
CA THR A 305 -21.76 -8.99 -19.39
C THR A 305 -23.10 -8.40 -19.85
N TYR A 306 -23.15 -7.76 -21.02
CA TYR A 306 -24.42 -7.35 -21.63
C TYR A 306 -25.30 -8.55 -22.00
N MET A 307 -24.73 -9.55 -22.68
CA MET A 307 -25.44 -10.78 -23.07
C MET A 307 -25.96 -11.56 -21.85
N ILE A 308 -25.14 -11.70 -20.80
CA ILE A 308 -25.53 -12.34 -19.53
C ILE A 308 -26.73 -11.61 -18.89
N GLY A 309 -26.81 -10.29 -19.04
CA GLY A 309 -27.96 -9.50 -18.60
C GLY A 309 -29.28 -9.89 -19.29
N LEU A 310 -29.23 -10.30 -20.56
CA LEU A 310 -30.41 -10.77 -21.30
C LEU A 310 -30.96 -12.09 -20.73
N PHE A 311 -30.12 -12.88 -20.06
CA PHE A 311 -30.52 -14.12 -19.40
C PHE A 311 -31.00 -13.94 -17.95
N GLY A 312 -31.16 -12.68 -17.48
CA GLY A 312 -31.71 -12.40 -16.16
C GLY A 312 -30.75 -12.65 -14.99
N PHE A 313 -29.44 -12.63 -15.23
CA PHE A 313 -28.46 -12.82 -14.15
C PHE A 313 -28.40 -11.59 -13.22
N SER A 314 -28.74 -11.77 -11.95
CA SER A 314 -28.92 -10.69 -10.99
C SER A 314 -27.65 -9.91 -10.64
N TYR A 315 -26.46 -10.52 -10.74
CA TYR A 315 -25.19 -9.89 -10.31
C TYR A 315 -24.38 -9.27 -11.46
N ARG A 316 -25.07 -8.93 -12.56
CA ARG A 316 -24.44 -8.45 -13.80
C ARG A 316 -23.64 -7.17 -13.57
N ASP A 317 -24.24 -6.19 -12.92
CA ASP A 317 -23.68 -4.84 -12.80
C ASP A 317 -22.50 -4.83 -11.83
N GLU A 318 -22.56 -5.65 -10.77
CA GLU A 318 -21.48 -5.86 -9.81
C GLU A 318 -20.27 -6.52 -10.47
N VAL A 319 -20.49 -7.56 -11.27
CA VAL A 319 -19.40 -8.21 -12.03
C VAL A 319 -18.76 -7.23 -13.00
N LEU A 320 -19.57 -6.47 -13.75
CA LEU A 320 -19.07 -5.46 -14.67
C LEU A 320 -18.23 -4.41 -13.95
N LEU A 321 -18.75 -3.88 -12.84
CA LEU A 321 -18.09 -2.84 -12.05
C LEU A 321 -16.72 -3.32 -11.55
N ASN A 322 -16.64 -4.53 -10.99
CA ASN A 322 -15.38 -5.07 -10.47
C ASN A 322 -14.34 -5.28 -11.58
N LEU A 323 -14.77 -5.75 -12.75
CA LEU A 323 -13.89 -5.90 -13.92
C LEU A 323 -13.41 -4.54 -14.43
N LEU A 324 -14.30 -3.54 -14.49
CA LEU A 324 -13.94 -2.17 -14.86
C LEU A 324 -12.96 -1.54 -13.88
N VAL A 325 -13.08 -1.81 -12.58
CA VAL A 325 -12.10 -1.35 -11.57
C VAL A 325 -10.72 -1.93 -11.86
N ILE A 326 -10.62 -3.24 -12.11
CA ILE A 326 -9.34 -3.91 -12.42
C ILE A 326 -8.76 -3.37 -13.74
N TYR A 327 -9.57 -3.23 -14.78
CA TYR A 327 -9.12 -2.68 -16.06
C TYR A 327 -8.67 -1.23 -15.94
N SER A 328 -9.45 -0.38 -15.28
CA SER A 328 -9.08 1.01 -15.02
C SER A 328 -7.76 1.09 -14.28
N PHE A 329 -7.54 0.18 -13.33
CA PHE A 329 -6.30 0.10 -12.57
C PHE A 329 -5.09 -0.26 -13.43
N LEU A 330 -5.19 -1.35 -14.21
CA LEU A 330 -4.14 -1.81 -15.11
C LEU A 330 -3.82 -0.76 -16.19
N LEU A 331 -4.83 -0.12 -16.74
CA LEU A 331 -4.68 0.99 -17.69
C LEU A 331 -4.02 2.20 -17.02
N GLY A 332 -4.32 2.50 -15.76
CA GLY A 332 -3.65 3.56 -15.00
C GLY A 332 -2.14 3.31 -14.90
N ILE A 333 -1.73 2.07 -14.59
CA ILE A 333 -0.32 1.67 -14.57
C ILE A 333 0.30 1.79 -15.96
N GLN A 334 -0.40 1.33 -17.01
CA GLN A 334 0.04 1.48 -18.40
C GLN A 334 0.28 2.95 -18.77
N GLY A 335 -0.64 3.85 -18.39
CA GLY A 335 -0.49 5.29 -18.64
C GLY A 335 0.68 5.91 -17.89
N LEU A 336 0.92 5.51 -16.64
CA LEU A 336 2.11 5.92 -15.89
C LEU A 336 3.40 5.43 -16.56
N ALA A 337 3.42 4.18 -17.05
CA ALA A 337 4.55 3.62 -17.78
C ALA A 337 4.80 4.35 -19.11
N MET A 338 3.74 4.69 -19.84
CA MET A 338 3.80 5.50 -21.07
C MET A 338 4.38 6.88 -20.79
N GLN A 339 3.91 7.57 -19.74
CA GLN A 339 4.48 8.85 -19.34
C GLN A 339 5.97 8.73 -19.01
N ASP A 340 6.35 7.72 -18.21
CA ASP A 340 7.76 7.47 -17.87
C ASP A 340 8.61 7.22 -19.12
N TYR A 341 8.07 6.49 -20.12
CA TYR A 341 8.74 6.28 -21.40
C TYR A 341 9.09 7.58 -22.13
N PHE A 342 8.13 8.53 -22.22
CA PHE A 342 8.37 9.80 -22.90
C PHE A 342 9.25 10.76 -22.09
N LEU A 343 9.09 10.80 -20.75
CA LEU A 343 9.90 11.64 -19.88
C LEU A 343 11.34 11.13 -19.77
N ALA A 344 11.56 9.81 -19.78
CA ALA A 344 12.90 9.22 -19.77
C ALA A 344 13.77 9.68 -20.94
N LYS A 345 13.16 10.07 -22.07
CA LYS A 345 13.87 10.57 -23.25
C LYS A 345 14.25 12.06 -23.14
N ARG A 346 13.59 12.84 -22.28
CA ARG A 346 13.66 14.32 -22.30
C ARG A 346 14.00 14.98 -20.97
N ARG A 347 13.83 14.30 -19.83
CA ARG A 347 13.89 14.94 -18.49
C ARG A 347 14.57 14.05 -17.44
N GLY A 348 15.01 14.67 -16.34
CA GLY A 348 15.71 14.03 -15.23
C GLY A 348 14.82 13.16 -14.33
N MET A 349 15.45 12.40 -13.43
CA MET A 349 14.76 11.47 -12.52
C MET A 349 13.70 12.16 -11.63
N PHE A 350 13.98 13.38 -11.18
CA PHE A 350 13.06 14.15 -10.34
C PHE A 350 11.71 14.37 -11.03
N THR A 351 11.70 14.87 -12.27
CA THR A 351 10.47 15.07 -13.05
C THR A 351 9.75 13.76 -13.39
N ARG A 352 10.45 12.64 -13.49
CA ARG A 352 9.85 11.34 -13.81
C ARG A 352 9.07 10.75 -12.64
N ILE A 353 9.41 11.13 -11.41
CA ILE A 353 8.80 10.57 -10.19
C ILE A 353 7.88 11.60 -9.52
N VAL A 354 8.35 12.83 -9.34
CA VAL A 354 7.61 13.86 -8.58
C VAL A 354 6.38 14.35 -9.34
N PHE A 355 6.48 14.56 -10.66
CA PHE A 355 5.35 15.02 -11.46
C PHE A 355 4.15 14.04 -11.47
N PRO A 356 4.32 12.73 -11.72
CA PRO A 356 3.18 11.81 -11.64
C PRO A 356 2.58 11.72 -10.25
N ILE A 357 3.41 11.70 -9.18
CA ILE A 357 2.91 11.69 -7.80
C ILE A 357 2.09 12.95 -7.51
N PHE A 358 2.60 14.12 -7.91
CA PHE A 358 1.90 15.40 -7.78
C PHE A 358 0.55 15.38 -8.52
N MET A 359 0.52 14.92 -9.78
CA MET A 359 -0.71 14.79 -10.55
C MET A 359 -1.72 13.82 -9.93
N LEU A 360 -1.25 12.69 -9.38
CA LEU A 360 -2.12 11.72 -8.72
C LEU A 360 -2.74 12.29 -7.43
N ILE A 361 -1.95 13.00 -6.62
CA ILE A 361 -2.40 13.52 -5.32
C ILE A 361 -3.30 14.76 -5.49
N PHE A 362 -2.85 15.76 -6.25
CA PHE A 362 -3.53 17.06 -6.31
C PHE A 362 -4.64 17.11 -7.35
N PHE A 363 -4.50 16.40 -8.47
CA PHE A 363 -5.44 16.46 -9.58
C PHE A 363 -6.30 15.21 -9.72
N ARG A 364 -6.14 14.22 -8.83
CA ARG A 364 -6.82 12.91 -8.93
C ARG A 364 -6.68 12.32 -10.33
N ALA A 365 -5.51 12.52 -10.95
CA ALA A 365 -5.27 12.26 -12.36
C ALA A 365 -5.25 10.78 -12.74
N PHE A 366 -5.62 9.87 -11.82
CA PHE A 366 -5.63 8.44 -12.09
C PHE A 366 -6.49 8.09 -13.30
N ILE A 367 -7.68 8.69 -13.42
CA ILE A 367 -8.55 8.53 -14.59
C ILE A 367 -7.87 8.99 -15.89
N LEU A 368 -7.12 10.10 -15.84
CA LEU A 368 -6.36 10.60 -16.98
C LEU A 368 -5.26 9.62 -17.38
N TYR A 369 -4.58 9.02 -16.40
CA TYR A 369 -3.60 7.96 -16.67
C TYR A 369 -4.25 6.70 -17.24
N SER A 370 -5.43 6.31 -16.79
CA SER A 370 -6.17 5.18 -17.38
C SER A 370 -6.54 5.45 -18.84
N ILE A 371 -6.97 6.68 -19.16
CA ILE A 371 -7.23 7.10 -20.55
C ILE A 371 -5.94 7.06 -21.37
N LEU A 372 -4.84 7.62 -20.86
CA LEU A 372 -3.53 7.58 -21.52
C LEU A 372 -3.09 6.14 -21.81
N GLY A 373 -3.23 5.24 -20.83
CA GLY A 373 -2.92 3.82 -20.99
C GLY A 373 -3.78 3.15 -22.07
N LEU A 374 -5.07 3.47 -22.13
CA LEU A 374 -5.96 2.96 -23.18
C LEU A 374 -5.51 3.47 -24.56
N THR A 375 -5.16 4.75 -24.67
CA THR A 375 -4.68 5.31 -25.94
C THR A 375 -3.36 4.69 -26.40
N ASP A 376 -2.45 4.35 -25.48
CA ASP A 376 -1.20 3.66 -25.83
C ASP A 376 -1.47 2.28 -26.43
N ILE A 377 -2.45 1.53 -25.90
CA ILE A 377 -2.82 0.21 -26.41
C ILE A 377 -3.48 0.30 -27.79
N LEU A 378 -4.39 1.25 -27.98
CA LEU A 378 -5.14 1.39 -29.23
C LEU A 378 -4.28 1.92 -30.38
N PHE A 379 -3.37 2.85 -30.10
CA PHE A 379 -2.61 3.56 -31.15
C PHE A 379 -1.12 3.18 -31.22
N ASP A 380 -0.62 2.34 -30.29
CA ASP A 380 0.78 1.90 -30.23
C ASP A 380 1.76 3.09 -30.21
N PHE A 381 1.46 4.14 -29.42
CA PHE A 381 2.24 5.39 -29.41
C PHE A 381 3.72 5.19 -29.11
N ARG A 382 4.06 4.30 -28.16
CA ARG A 382 5.46 3.97 -27.83
C ARG A 382 6.21 3.32 -29.00
N LEU A 383 5.57 2.42 -29.76
CA LEU A 383 6.20 1.77 -30.92
C LEU A 383 6.46 2.78 -32.05
N ARG A 384 5.49 3.66 -32.34
CA ARG A 384 5.64 4.71 -33.36
C ARG A 384 6.75 5.71 -33.01
N SER A 385 6.89 6.07 -31.73
CA SER A 385 7.97 6.93 -31.24
C SER A 385 9.36 6.29 -31.42
N LYS A 386 9.47 4.98 -31.20
CA LYS A 386 10.71 4.22 -31.43
C LYS A 386 11.13 4.25 -32.91
N ASN A 387 10.19 3.98 -33.82
CA ASN A 387 10.45 3.92 -35.26
C ASN A 387 10.81 5.30 -35.86
N ARG A 388 10.22 6.40 -35.36
CA ARG A 388 10.59 7.76 -35.78
C ARG A 388 11.99 8.19 -35.34
N GLY A 389 12.53 7.59 -34.27
CA GLY A 389 13.89 7.87 -33.79
C GLY A 389 14.98 7.16 -34.59
N THR A 390 14.65 6.07 -35.29
CA THR A 390 15.59 5.28 -36.11
C THR A 390 15.52 5.60 -37.61
N GLY A 391 14.49 6.32 -38.07
CA GLY A 391 14.31 6.72 -39.47
C GLY A 391 14.96 8.06 -39.85
N GLY A 392 15.74 8.68 -38.95
CA GLY A 392 16.47 9.93 -39.20
C GLY A 392 17.98 9.75 -39.36
N SER A 393 18.44 8.51 -39.58
CA SER A 393 19.85 8.15 -39.79
C SER A 393 20.03 7.31 -41.05
N LEU A 394 19.47 7.77 -42.16
CA LEU A 394 19.79 7.30 -43.51
C LEU A 394 20.24 8.50 -44.34
#